data_AF-A0A940PDZ2-F1
#
_entry.id   AF-A0A940PDZ2-F1
#
_cell.length_a   1.000
_cell.length_b   1.000
_cell.length_c   1.000
_cell.angle_alpha   90.00
_cell.angle_beta   90.00
_cell.angle_gamma   90.00
#
_symmetry.space_group_name_H-M   'P 1'
#
loop_
_entity.id
_entity.type
_entity.pdbx_description
1 polymer ?
#
loop_
_entity_poly.entity_id
_entity_poly.type
_entity_poly.pdbx_seq_one_letter_code
_entity_poly.pdbx_strand_id
1 'polypeptide(L)' 'MPTIHVDVSEEEHEFLTAMAKLEDKDVAELLKTATFEHLEDYYDAQLGDKPYEDFLQHTKIRPISELLRDWVAEED' A
#
# COMPACT_ATOMS: atom_id res chain seq x y z
N MET A 1 23.83 6.47 -5.10
CA MET A 1 22.42 6.30 -4.69
C MET A 1 21.75 7.66 -4.78
N PRO A 2 20.50 7.75 -5.26
CA PRO A 2 19.71 8.96 -5.07
C PRO A 2 19.51 9.22 -3.58
N THR A 3 19.51 10.50 -3.19
CA THR A 3 19.35 10.95 -1.80
C THR A 3 18.19 11.92 -1.74
N ILE A 4 17.37 11.80 -0.70
CA ILE A 4 16.27 12.72 -0.40
C ILE A 4 16.66 13.52 0.85
N HIS A 5 16.48 14.83 0.79
CA HIS A 5 16.62 15.72 1.94
C HIS A 5 15.22 16.18 2.36
N VAL A 6 14.96 16.13 3.67
CA VAL A 6 13.70 16.58 4.27
C VAL A 6 14.07 17.59 5.34
N ASP A 7 13.62 18.84 5.15
CA ASP A 7 13.73 19.86 6.17
C ASP A 7 12.59 19.65 7.17
N VAL A 8 12.95 19.60 8.45
CA VAL A 8 12.02 19.44 9.58
C VAL A 8 12.32 20.48 10.64
N SER A 9 11.30 20.86 11.40
CA SER A 9 11.47 21.61 12.64
C SER A 9 12.17 20.76 13.70
N GLU A 10 12.65 21.41 14.77
CA GLU A 10 13.28 20.73 15.89
C GLU A 10 12.31 19.79 16.61
N GLU A 11 11.05 20.20 16.77
CA GLU A 11 9.98 19.37 17.37
C GLU A 11 9.68 18.12 16.51
N GLU A 12 9.59 18.27 15.19
CA GLU A 12 9.39 17.13 14.28
C GLU A 12 10.59 16.18 14.31
N HIS A 13 11.82 16.70 14.38
CA HIS A 13 13.02 15.88 14.50
C HIS A 13 13.06 15.09 15.82
N GLU A 14 12.70 15.72 16.94
CA GLU A 14 12.60 15.05 18.24
C GLU A 14 11.55 13.94 18.21
N PHE A 15 10.38 14.23 17.64
CA PHE A 15 9.32 13.25 17.46
C PHE A 15 9.77 12.05 16.60
N LEU A 16 10.35 12.30 15.42
CA LEU A 16 10.84 11.25 14.54
C LEU A 16 11.93 10.40 15.20
N THR A 17 12.83 11.03 15.96
CA THR A 17 13.88 10.32 16.71
C THR A 17 13.29 9.44 17.80
N ALA A 18 12.25 9.91 18.50
CA ALA A 18 11.56 9.12 19.52
C ALA A 18 10.81 7.93 18.91
N MET A 19 10.13 8.13 17.78
CA MET A 19 9.45 7.07 17.05
C MET A 19 10.42 6.02 16.50
N ALA A 20 11.55 6.44 15.93
CA ALA A 20 12.56 5.53 15.40
C ALA A 20 13.09 4.61 16.51
N LYS A 21 13.35 5.15 17.71
CA LYS A 21 13.73 4.36 18.89
C LYS A 21 12.65 3.38 19.35
N LEU A 22 11.37 3.78 19.28
CA LEU A 22 10.25 2.92 19.66
C LEU A 22 10.15 1.70 18.74
N GLU A 23 10.44 1.89 17.46
CA GLU A 23 10.40 0.84 16.43
C GLU A 23 11.73 0.10 16.22
N ASP A 24 12.78 0.42 17.00
CA ASP A 24 14.14 -0.11 16.84
C ASP A 24 14.73 0.09 15.43
N LYS A 25 14.47 1.28 14.85
CA LYS A 25 14.93 1.71 13.51
C LYS A 25 15.76 2.99 13.62
N ASP A 26 16.48 3.32 12.54
CA ASP A 26 16.96 4.69 12.34
C ASP A 26 15.88 5.58 11.71
N VAL A 27 16.06 6.91 11.77
CA VAL A 27 15.06 7.88 11.26
C VAL A 27 14.86 7.75 9.75
N ALA A 28 15.91 7.42 9.00
CA ALA A 28 15.80 7.27 7.54
C ALA A 28 15.01 6.00 7.18
N GLU A 29 15.24 4.91 7.88
CA GLU A 29 14.51 3.66 7.73
C GLU A 29 13.04 3.83 8.14
N LEU A 30 12.77 4.47 9.28
CA LEU A 30 11.41 4.81 9.72
C LEU A 30 10.67 5.61 8.64
N LEU A 31 11.25 6.73 8.18
CA LEU A 31 10.62 7.60 7.19
C LEU A 31 10.40 6.86 5.87
N LYS A 32 11.37 6.04 5.44
CA LYS A 32 11.26 5.27 4.22
C LYS A 32 10.13 4.25 4.33
N THR A 33 10.10 3.41 5.36
CA THR A 33 9.07 2.35 5.49
C THR A 33 7.69 2.97 5.62
N ALA A 34 7.52 3.94 6.53
CA ALA A 34 6.23 4.57 6.75
C ALA A 34 5.69 5.28 5.49
N THR A 35 6.57 5.92 4.71
CA THR A 35 6.16 6.58 3.47
C THR A 35 5.72 5.59 2.41
N PHE A 36 6.50 4.53 2.18
CA PHE A 36 6.15 3.56 1.14
C PHE A 36 4.92 2.73 1.52
N GLU A 37 4.80 2.29 2.77
CA GLU A 37 3.61 1.58 3.26
C GLU A 37 2.35 2.43 3.08
N HIS A 38 2.39 3.71 3.47
CA HIS A 38 1.24 4.60 3.31
C HIS A 38 0.87 4.83 1.82
N LEU A 39 1.87 4.97 0.95
CA LEU A 39 1.64 5.16 -0.48
C LEU A 39 1.09 3.89 -1.14
N GLU A 40 1.56 2.72 -0.74
CA GLU A 40 1.07 1.42 -1.21
C GLU A 40 -0.38 1.21 -0.76
N ASP A 41 -0.70 1.43 0.52
CA ASP A 41 -2.07 1.35 1.03
C ASP A 41 -3.01 2.32 0.30
N TYR A 42 -2.57 3.55 0.06
CA TYR A 42 -3.34 4.54 -0.69
C TYR A 42 -3.55 4.10 -2.15
N TYR A 43 -2.50 3.60 -2.80
CA TYR A 43 -2.57 3.11 -4.17
C TYR A 43 -3.51 1.92 -4.29
N ASP A 44 -3.43 0.96 -3.36
CA ASP A 44 -4.28 -0.22 -3.32
C ASP A 44 -5.74 0.13 -3.05
N ALA A 45 -6.01 1.13 -2.20
CA ALA A 45 -7.37 1.63 -1.99
C ALA A 45 -7.95 2.23 -3.29
N GLN A 46 -7.18 3.10 -3.98
CA GLN A 46 -7.61 3.73 -5.23
C GLN A 46 -7.75 2.73 -6.37
N LEU A 47 -6.83 1.75 -6.44
CA LEU A 47 -6.95 0.66 -7.38
C LEU A 47 -8.14 -0.20 -7.05
N GLY A 48 -8.40 -0.56 -5.79
CA GLY A 48 -9.53 -1.41 -5.40
C GLY A 48 -10.90 -0.84 -5.82
N ASP A 49 -11.03 0.49 -5.82
CA ASP A 49 -12.23 1.16 -6.30
C ASP A 49 -12.44 0.97 -7.81
N LYS A 50 -11.39 0.80 -8.61
CA LYS A 50 -11.46 0.71 -10.07
C LYS A 50 -12.04 -0.62 -10.60
N PRO A 51 -11.62 -1.83 -10.14
CA PRO A 51 -12.32 -3.08 -10.41
C PRO A 51 -13.75 -3.07 -9.90
N TYR A 52 -14.04 -2.38 -8.81
CA TYR A 52 -15.41 -2.25 -8.32
C TYR A 52 -16.26 -1.37 -9.25
N GLU A 53 -15.75 -0.23 -9.70
CA GLU A 53 -16.38 0.62 -10.71
C GLU A 53 -16.54 -0.11 -12.06
N ASP A 54 -15.51 -0.82 -12.53
CA ASP A 54 -15.54 -1.64 -13.74
C ASP A 54 -16.56 -2.79 -13.60
N PHE A 55 -16.66 -3.43 -12.43
CA PHE A 55 -17.68 -4.45 -12.12
C PHE A 55 -19.10 -3.86 -12.18
N LEU A 56 -19.31 -2.66 -11.65
CA LEU A 56 -20.60 -1.97 -11.70
C LEU A 56 -20.98 -1.60 -13.15
N GLN A 57 -20.02 -1.18 -13.97
CA GLN A 57 -20.24 -0.79 -15.38
C GLN A 57 -20.35 -1.99 -16.33
N HIS A 58 -19.66 -3.10 -16.04
CA HIS A 58 -19.65 -4.32 -16.83
C HIS A 58 -20.27 -5.48 -16.04
N THR A 59 -21.58 -5.41 -15.80
CA THR A 59 -22.33 -6.42 -15.06
C THR A 59 -22.42 -7.73 -15.86
N LYS A 60 -21.41 -8.59 -15.73
CA LYS A 60 -21.51 -10.04 -16.00
C LYS A 60 -21.40 -10.77 -14.67
N ILE A 61 -22.53 -10.88 -13.99
CA ILE A 61 -22.66 -11.70 -12.79
C ILE A 61 -22.58 -13.16 -13.23
N ARG A 62 -21.48 -13.82 -12.89
CA ARG A 62 -21.35 -15.28 -13.04
C ARG A 62 -21.46 -15.93 -11.66
N PRO A 63 -22.08 -17.11 -11.53
CA PRO A 63 -22.04 -17.89 -10.31
C PRO A 63 -20.58 -18.15 -9.90
N ILE A 64 -20.28 -18.04 -8.60
CA ILE A 64 -18.92 -18.29 -8.09
C ILE A 64 -18.41 -19.69 -8.43
N SER A 65 -19.32 -20.65 -8.59
CA SER A 65 -19.01 -22.02 -9.05
C SER A 65 -18.44 -22.09 -10.46
N GLU A 66 -18.78 -21.16 -11.35
CA GLU A 66 -18.22 -21.10 -12.70
C GLU A 66 -16.83 -20.49 -12.69
N LEU A 67 -16.62 -19.43 -11.91
CA LEU A 67 -15.30 -18.80 -11.73
C LEU A 67 -14.27 -19.76 -11.14
N LEU A 68 -14.67 -20.53 -10.12
CA LEU A 68 -13.80 -21.52 -9.48
C LEU A 68 -13.44 -22.69 -10.41
N ARG A 69 -14.33 -23.05 -11.35
CA ARG A 69 -14.05 -24.08 -12.33
C ARG A 69 -13.02 -23.61 -13.36
N ASP A 70 -13.12 -22.35 -13.82
CA ASP A 70 -12.17 -21.75 -14.75
C ASP A 70 -10.77 -21.63 -14.12
N TRP A 71 -10.69 -21.18 -12.86
CA TRP A 71 -9.42 -20.98 -12.15
C TRP A 71 -8.64 -22.29 -11.92
N VAL A 72 -9.33 -23.36 -11.53
CA VAL A 72 -8.73 -24.69 -11.35
C VAL A 72 -8.28 -25.29 -12.70
N ALA A 73 -8.89 -24.88 -13.82
CA ALA A 73 -8.53 -25.37 -15.15
C ALA A 73 -7.32 -24.63 -15.77
N GLU A 74 -6.90 -23.50 -15.21
CA GLU A 74 -5.70 -22.76 -15.65
C GLU A 74 -4.41 -23.18 -14.91
N GLU A 75 -4.53 -23.96 -13.84
CA GLU A 75 -3.38 -24.50 -13.06
C GLU A 75 -2.89 -25.89 -13.50
N ASP A 76 -3.48 -26.49 -14.55
CA ASP A 76 -3.07 -27.75 -15.22
C ASP A 76 -2.34 -27.49 -16.55
#